data_AF-A0A0M0JMY6-F1
#
_entry.id   AF-A0A0M0JMY6-F1
#
_cell.length_a   1.000
_cell.length_b   1.000
_cell.length_c   1.000
_cell.angle_alpha   90.00
_cell.angle_beta   90.00
_cell.angle_gamma   90.00
#
_symmetry.space_group_name_H-M   'P 1'
#
loop_
_entity.id
_entity.type
_entity.pdbx_description
1 polymer ?
#
loop_
_entity_poly.entity_id
_entity_poly.type
_entity_poly.pdbx_seq_one_letter_code
_entity_poly.pdbx_strand_id
1 'polypeptide(L)'
;MGAQNSREALAASSPELARFLASLDATAPAEDSHDVSELASVSPEVRTAAVDVLLERVRAKGDQWAVMALANLGAVEALPVLRMLSIGQGSLAVVARQALVKLGPLARHDGGLADVDFIVDDEAVDGLIGDSAKGTIGERFASFVALTNVEDHAALHAILAALDDPDDLVRYQAFDSLIERLKLKHLVMTPDGSRQNFSAPLEIGRLMILDNASPALRALGTARLRAAFGGLAVGMSPAALGLVYEGDPDDAVGKEVGRALRTPGAAFPIDAVKAASAHDRASAETFWAVALLRSDTRAAEALAEVGATWTLPVLQEALARAAPAFTEPVLRAALANGGDPSFAAHVARAIEHLNGHTGAEAIKRAVPGAQSQRTSARAR
;
A
#
# COMPACT_ATOMS: atom_id res chain seq x y z
N MET A 1 -11.25 -21.34 43.32
CA MET A 1 -10.00 -21.54 44.09
C MET A 1 -9.12 -22.68 43.54
N GLY A 2 -9.66 -23.85 43.17
CA GLY A 2 -8.81 -24.97 42.69
C GLY A 2 -7.95 -24.69 41.45
N ALA A 3 -8.52 -24.08 40.40
CA ALA A 3 -7.81 -23.84 39.14
C ALA A 3 -6.64 -22.84 39.28
N GLN A 4 -6.82 -21.78 40.07
CA GLN A 4 -5.77 -20.79 40.31
C GLN A 4 -4.59 -21.40 41.08
N ASN A 5 -4.86 -22.17 42.13
CA ASN A 5 -3.82 -22.85 42.90
C ASN A 5 -3.04 -23.87 42.05
N SER A 6 -3.73 -24.58 41.15
CA SER A 6 -3.09 -25.51 40.21
C SER A 6 -2.18 -24.79 39.22
N ARG A 7 -2.61 -23.62 38.73
CA ARG A 7 -1.83 -22.77 37.81
C ARG A 7 -0.58 -22.21 38.49
N GLU A 8 -0.69 -21.72 39.72
CA GLU A 8 0.44 -21.21 40.50
C GLU A 8 1.47 -22.32 40.79
N ALA A 9 1.00 -23.53 41.13
CA ALA A 9 1.87 -24.69 41.31
C ALA A 9 2.59 -25.08 40.00
N LEU A 10 1.87 -25.09 38.87
CA LEU A 10 2.46 -25.36 37.56
C LEU A 10 3.49 -24.31 37.17
N ALA A 11 3.19 -23.02 37.36
CA ALA A 11 4.13 -21.92 37.08
C ALA A 11 5.38 -22.00 37.97
N ALA A 12 5.26 -22.42 39.24
CA ALA A 12 6.41 -22.67 40.11
C ALA A 12 7.29 -23.82 39.61
N SER A 13 6.71 -24.78 38.87
CA SER A 13 7.43 -25.94 38.31
C SER A 13 7.87 -25.79 36.85
N SER A 14 7.38 -24.78 36.12
CA SER A 14 7.74 -24.49 34.71
C SER A 14 8.25 -23.06 34.55
N PRO A 15 9.58 -22.86 34.39
CA PRO A 15 10.18 -21.56 34.14
C PRO A 15 9.64 -20.85 32.89
N GLU A 16 9.24 -21.62 31.87
CA GLU A 16 8.66 -21.10 30.63
C GLU A 16 7.29 -20.47 30.89
N LEU A 17 6.41 -21.17 31.61
CA LEU A 17 5.10 -20.64 32.00
C LEU A 17 5.26 -19.41 32.89
N ALA A 18 6.16 -19.44 33.88
CA ALA A 18 6.40 -18.30 34.76
C ALA A 18 6.85 -17.05 33.97
N ARG A 19 7.76 -17.20 33.02
CA ARG A 19 8.23 -16.10 32.16
C ARG A 19 7.13 -15.58 31.25
N PHE A 20 6.36 -16.48 30.64
CA PHE A 20 5.19 -16.11 29.84
C PHE A 20 4.18 -15.30 30.66
N LEU A 21 3.80 -15.77 31.86
CA LEU A 21 2.85 -15.06 32.72
C LEU A 21 3.37 -13.68 33.12
N ALA A 22 4.66 -13.57 33.46
CA ALA A 22 5.28 -12.28 33.76
C ALA A 22 5.25 -11.32 32.55
N SER A 23 5.37 -11.84 31.32
CA SER A 23 5.31 -11.04 30.10
C SER A 23 3.91 -10.47 29.80
N LEU A 24 2.83 -11.11 30.29
CA LEU A 24 1.46 -10.65 30.04
C LEU A 24 1.11 -9.33 30.73
N ASP A 25 1.87 -8.97 31.76
CA ASP A 25 1.67 -7.75 32.55
C ASP A 25 2.70 -6.66 32.24
N ALA A 26 3.69 -6.95 31.38
CA ALA A 26 4.58 -5.93 30.86
C ALA A 26 3.80 -4.92 30.01
N THR A 27 4.05 -3.61 30.22
CA THR A 27 3.36 -2.54 29.50
C THR A 27 3.68 -2.57 28.02
N ALA A 28 2.69 -3.03 27.25
CA ALA A 28 2.64 -3.15 25.78
C ALA A 28 3.74 -4.03 25.18
N PRO A 29 3.41 -5.20 24.58
CA PRO A 29 4.39 -5.94 23.80
C PRO A 29 4.93 -5.05 22.67
N ALA A 30 6.20 -5.22 22.31
CA ALA A 30 6.80 -4.55 21.15
C ALA A 30 6.22 -5.08 19.81
N GLU A 31 5.38 -6.11 19.87
CA GLU A 31 4.87 -6.90 18.76
C GLU A 31 3.34 -6.98 18.77
N ASP A 32 2.76 -7.46 17.65
CA ASP A 32 1.32 -7.63 17.46
C ASP A 32 0.70 -8.79 18.28
N SER A 33 1.49 -9.46 19.13
CA SER A 33 1.04 -10.54 20.01
C SER A 33 1.96 -10.72 21.22
N HIS A 34 1.49 -11.44 22.25
CA HIS A 34 2.40 -11.95 23.28
C HIS A 34 3.32 -13.03 22.70
N ASP A 35 4.59 -13.03 23.12
CA ASP A 35 5.55 -14.07 22.73
C ASP A 35 5.11 -15.42 23.35
N VAL A 36 4.80 -16.37 22.46
CA VAL A 36 4.41 -17.75 22.81
C VAL A 36 5.40 -18.77 22.24
N SER A 37 6.54 -18.31 21.72
CA SER A 37 7.51 -19.15 21.02
C SER A 37 8.03 -20.29 21.91
N GLU A 38 8.27 -20.01 23.18
CA GLU A 38 8.73 -21.00 24.16
C GLU A 38 7.63 -21.98 24.60
N LEU A 39 6.36 -21.62 24.44
CA LEU A 39 5.22 -22.48 24.80
C LEU A 39 4.92 -23.55 23.75
N ALA A 40 5.55 -23.50 22.58
CA ALA A 40 5.34 -24.51 21.55
C ALA A 40 5.97 -25.88 21.91
N SER A 41 6.99 -25.90 22.77
CA SER A 41 7.74 -27.10 23.15
C SER A 41 7.49 -27.60 24.58
N VAL A 42 6.57 -26.97 25.32
CA VAL A 42 6.25 -27.34 26.70
C VAL A 42 5.31 -28.54 26.77
N SER A 43 5.13 -29.08 27.97
CA SER A 43 4.18 -30.18 28.19
C SER A 43 2.74 -29.74 27.87
N PRO A 44 1.84 -30.67 27.49
CA PRO A 44 0.44 -30.36 27.24
C PRO A 44 -0.27 -29.67 28.41
N GLU A 45 0.09 -29.99 29.66
CA GLU A 45 -0.48 -29.38 30.86
C GLU A 45 -0.08 -27.90 30.99
N VAL A 46 1.19 -27.59 30.73
CA VAL A 46 1.69 -26.21 30.73
C VAL A 46 1.04 -25.41 29.61
N ARG A 47 0.94 -26.00 28.41
CA ARG A 47 0.25 -25.37 27.26
C ARG A 47 -1.21 -25.08 27.59
N THR A 48 -1.92 -26.04 28.16
CA THR A 48 -3.33 -25.87 28.59
C THR A 48 -3.47 -24.73 29.59
N ALA A 49 -2.58 -24.68 30.60
CA ALA A 49 -2.60 -23.60 31.59
C ALA A 49 -2.37 -22.22 30.96
N ALA A 50 -1.48 -22.12 29.96
CA ALA A 50 -1.25 -20.87 29.22
C ALA A 50 -2.46 -20.46 28.37
N VAL A 51 -3.08 -21.40 27.66
CA VAL A 51 -4.32 -21.18 26.89
C VAL A 51 -5.44 -20.67 27.79
N ASP A 52 -5.63 -21.28 28.96
CA ASP A 52 -6.66 -20.86 29.92
C ASP A 52 -6.46 -19.41 30.39
N VAL A 53 -5.21 -19.00 30.64
CA VAL A 53 -4.88 -17.62 31.03
C VAL A 53 -5.19 -16.64 29.91
N LEU A 54 -4.79 -16.97 28.67
CA LEU A 54 -5.09 -16.14 27.51
C LEU A 54 -6.60 -15.99 27.32
N LEU A 55 -7.36 -17.08 27.39
CA LEU A 55 -8.83 -17.04 27.30
C LEU A 55 -9.47 -16.22 28.42
N GLU A 56 -8.95 -16.29 29.63
CA GLU A 56 -9.41 -15.47 30.76
C GLU A 56 -9.21 -13.98 30.46
N ARG A 57 -8.04 -13.58 29.94
CA ARG A 57 -7.76 -12.19 29.55
C ARG A 57 -8.64 -11.70 28.41
N VAL A 58 -8.82 -12.53 27.38
CA VAL A 58 -9.73 -12.23 26.25
C VAL A 58 -11.13 -11.95 26.77
N ARG A 59 -11.68 -12.81 27.64
CA ARG A 59 -13.04 -12.64 28.19
C ARG A 59 -13.16 -11.46 29.14
N ALA A 60 -12.17 -11.24 30.01
CA ALA A 60 -12.25 -10.23 31.06
C ALA A 60 -11.91 -8.82 30.57
N LYS A 61 -11.00 -8.68 29.60
CA LYS A 61 -10.44 -7.39 29.17
C LYS A 61 -10.60 -7.09 27.68
N GLY A 62 -11.06 -8.04 26.87
CA GLY A 62 -11.05 -7.88 25.41
C GLY A 62 -9.62 -7.75 24.85
N ASP A 63 -8.66 -8.45 25.47
CA ASP A 63 -7.24 -8.34 25.15
C ASP A 63 -6.93 -8.91 23.74
N GLN A 64 -6.66 -8.02 22.79
CA GLN A 64 -6.39 -8.37 21.38
C GLN A 64 -5.08 -9.13 21.20
N TRP A 65 -4.05 -8.81 21.98
CA TRP A 65 -2.79 -9.54 21.94
C TRP A 65 -2.95 -10.97 22.42
N ALA A 66 -3.81 -11.18 23.41
CA ALA A 66 -4.17 -12.52 23.87
C ALA A 66 -4.92 -13.32 22.79
N VAL A 67 -5.78 -12.67 21.99
CA VAL A 67 -6.42 -13.31 20.82
C VAL A 67 -5.39 -13.80 19.81
N MET A 68 -4.43 -12.94 19.43
CA MET A 68 -3.39 -13.34 18.46
C MET A 68 -2.42 -14.37 19.04
N ALA A 69 -2.10 -14.30 20.34
CA ALA A 69 -1.29 -15.31 21.02
C ALA A 69 -1.95 -16.70 20.98
N LEU A 70 -3.28 -16.79 21.16
CA LEU A 70 -4.02 -18.05 21.02
C LEU A 70 -3.88 -18.63 19.60
N ALA A 71 -3.97 -17.77 18.57
CA ALA A 71 -3.79 -18.19 17.19
C ALA A 71 -2.35 -18.65 16.90
N ASN A 72 -1.35 -17.92 17.41
CA ASN A 72 0.07 -18.27 17.27
C ASN A 72 0.43 -19.59 17.96
N LEU A 73 -0.24 -19.90 19.07
CA LEU A 73 -0.06 -21.15 19.81
C LEU A 73 -0.79 -22.34 19.17
N GLY A 74 -1.64 -22.11 18.15
CA GLY A 74 -2.48 -23.16 17.58
C GLY A 74 -3.57 -23.66 18.53
N ALA A 75 -4.09 -22.81 19.41
CA ALA A 75 -5.04 -23.18 20.46
C ALA A 75 -6.45 -23.40 19.88
N VAL A 76 -6.71 -24.57 19.30
CA VAL A 76 -8.01 -24.94 18.71
C VAL A 76 -9.16 -24.91 19.73
N GLU A 77 -8.86 -25.07 21.02
CA GLU A 77 -9.81 -24.97 22.12
C GLU A 77 -10.38 -23.54 22.28
N ALA A 78 -9.70 -22.54 21.72
CA ALA A 78 -10.17 -21.15 21.72
C ALA A 78 -11.27 -20.85 20.69
N LEU A 79 -11.47 -21.74 19.71
CA LEU A 79 -12.39 -21.51 18.58
C LEU A 79 -13.80 -21.04 19.00
N PRO A 80 -14.47 -21.61 20.02
CA PRO A 80 -15.79 -21.13 20.43
C PRO A 80 -15.81 -19.67 20.89
N VAL A 81 -14.76 -19.24 21.61
CA VAL A 81 -14.65 -17.85 22.08
C VAL A 81 -14.33 -16.93 20.91
N LEU A 82 -13.42 -17.34 20.01
CA LEU A 82 -13.04 -16.55 18.85
C LEU A 82 -14.23 -16.33 17.89
N ARG A 83 -15.04 -17.36 17.65
CA ARG A 83 -16.28 -17.25 16.85
C ARG A 83 -17.32 -16.33 17.48
N MET A 84 -17.47 -16.38 18.81
CA MET A 84 -18.37 -15.45 19.49
C MET A 84 -17.89 -13.99 19.32
N LEU A 85 -16.59 -13.75 19.42
CA LEU A 85 -16.01 -12.41 19.25
C LEU A 85 -16.04 -11.93 17.80
N SER A 86 -15.90 -12.83 16.83
CA SER A 86 -15.89 -12.50 15.40
C SER A 86 -17.25 -12.03 14.87
N ILE A 87 -18.35 -12.23 15.60
CA ILE A 87 -19.68 -11.71 15.23
C ILE A 87 -19.78 -10.19 15.48
N GLY A 88 -18.94 -9.66 16.37
CA GLY A 88 -18.98 -8.26 16.78
C GLY A 88 -18.52 -7.26 15.71
N GLN A 89 -18.40 -6.00 16.13
CA GLN A 89 -17.79 -4.92 15.36
C GLN A 89 -16.57 -4.37 16.10
N GLY A 90 -15.75 -3.63 15.38
CA GLY A 90 -14.56 -2.99 15.92
C GLY A 90 -13.31 -3.88 15.86
N SER A 91 -12.19 -3.33 16.32
CA SER A 91 -10.87 -3.96 16.23
C SER A 91 -10.78 -5.34 16.87
N LEU A 92 -11.49 -5.60 17.99
CA LEU A 92 -11.48 -6.93 18.61
C LEU A 92 -12.13 -8.00 17.72
N ALA A 93 -13.19 -7.65 16.99
CA ALA A 93 -13.85 -8.57 16.07
C ALA A 93 -12.96 -8.87 14.87
N VAL A 94 -12.28 -7.86 14.31
CA VAL A 94 -11.29 -8.04 13.23
C VAL A 94 -10.19 -9.00 13.70
N VAL A 95 -9.56 -8.72 14.84
CA VAL A 95 -8.48 -9.55 15.39
C VAL A 95 -8.95 -10.99 15.66
N ALA A 96 -10.19 -11.19 16.14
CA ALA A 96 -10.78 -12.51 16.29
C ALA A 96 -10.94 -13.24 14.94
N ARG A 97 -11.38 -12.55 13.88
CA ARG A 97 -11.46 -13.13 12.52
C ARG A 97 -10.07 -13.47 11.97
N GLN A 98 -9.06 -12.62 12.21
CA GLN A 98 -7.67 -12.93 11.84
C GLN A 98 -7.18 -14.21 12.54
N ALA A 99 -7.46 -14.33 13.84
CA ALA A 99 -7.10 -15.51 14.63
C ALA A 99 -7.79 -16.78 14.10
N LEU A 100 -9.08 -16.70 13.74
CA LEU A 100 -9.81 -17.81 13.13
C LEU A 100 -9.20 -18.25 11.80
N VAL A 101 -8.90 -17.31 10.90
CA VAL A 101 -8.22 -17.59 9.62
C VAL A 101 -6.87 -18.28 9.85
N LYS A 102 -6.09 -17.81 10.82
CA LYS A 102 -4.78 -18.37 11.15
C LYS A 102 -4.86 -19.79 11.74
N LEU A 103 -5.88 -20.08 12.55
CA LEU A 103 -6.09 -21.41 13.14
C LEU A 103 -6.63 -22.44 12.14
N GLY A 104 -7.36 -22.00 11.10
CA GLY A 104 -8.01 -22.88 10.12
C GLY A 104 -7.10 -23.98 9.54
N PRO A 105 -5.90 -23.65 9.01
CA PRO A 105 -4.98 -24.65 8.47
C PRO A 105 -4.47 -25.66 9.52
N LEU A 106 -4.22 -25.23 10.76
CA LEU A 106 -3.66 -26.08 11.82
C LEU A 106 -4.67 -27.14 12.28
N ALA A 107 -5.95 -26.79 12.35
CA ALA A 107 -7.01 -27.72 12.72
C ALA A 107 -7.13 -28.91 11.75
N ARG A 108 -6.64 -28.79 10.50
CA ARG A 108 -6.67 -29.87 9.49
C ARG A 108 -5.60 -30.93 9.68
N HIS A 109 -4.44 -30.57 10.24
CA HIS A 109 -3.27 -31.46 10.26
C HIS A 109 -3.26 -32.44 11.44
N ASP A 110 -3.87 -32.09 12.58
CA ASP A 110 -3.81 -32.91 13.81
C ASP A 110 -4.77 -34.09 13.86
N GLY A 111 -5.45 -34.44 12.75
CA GLY A 111 -5.94 -35.80 12.47
C GLY A 111 -6.99 -36.41 13.41
N GLY A 112 -7.49 -35.69 14.42
CA GLY A 112 -8.46 -36.22 15.39
C GLY A 112 -9.93 -36.15 14.97
N LEU A 113 -10.24 -35.37 13.92
CA LEU A 113 -11.60 -35.12 13.46
C LEU A 113 -11.64 -35.12 11.92
N ALA A 114 -11.36 -36.28 11.32
CA ALA A 114 -11.36 -36.47 9.87
C ALA A 114 -12.72 -36.20 9.18
N ASP A 115 -13.80 -36.01 9.95
CA ASP A 115 -15.17 -35.82 9.46
C ASP A 115 -15.75 -34.42 9.65
N VAL A 116 -14.97 -33.47 10.17
CA VAL A 116 -15.41 -32.06 10.20
C VAL A 116 -14.72 -31.36 9.04
N ASP A 117 -15.47 -31.07 7.99
CA ASP A 117 -15.09 -30.14 6.91
C ASP A 117 -14.71 -28.78 7.56
N PHE A 118 -13.49 -28.69 8.07
CA PHE A 118 -12.90 -27.45 8.57
C PHE A 118 -12.39 -26.69 7.36
N ILE A 119 -13.38 -26.22 6.59
CA ILE A 119 -13.21 -25.15 5.63
C ILE A 119 -12.61 -23.98 6.43
N VAL A 120 -11.74 -23.19 5.79
CA VAL A 120 -11.37 -21.88 6.36
C VAL A 120 -12.67 -21.25 6.84
N ASP A 121 -12.72 -20.65 8.03
CA ASP A 121 -13.99 -20.15 8.56
C ASP A 121 -14.52 -19.08 7.58
N ASP A 122 -15.38 -19.48 6.65
CA ASP A 122 -15.78 -18.67 5.49
C ASP A 122 -16.46 -17.41 5.98
N GLU A 123 -17.19 -17.50 7.09
CA GLU A 123 -17.78 -16.35 7.79
C GLU A 123 -16.69 -15.39 8.32
N ALA A 124 -15.56 -15.89 8.81
CA ALA A 124 -14.44 -15.05 9.21
C ALA A 124 -13.78 -14.37 8.00
N VAL A 125 -13.61 -15.07 6.88
CA VAL A 125 -13.06 -14.50 5.63
C VAL A 125 -14.00 -13.44 5.08
N ASP A 126 -15.30 -13.72 4.97
CA ASP A 126 -16.33 -12.77 4.55
C ASP A 126 -16.39 -11.56 5.47
N GLY A 127 -16.26 -11.78 6.78
CA GLY A 127 -16.15 -10.74 7.78
C GLY A 127 -14.95 -9.82 7.52
N LEU A 128 -13.76 -10.38 7.30
CA LEU A 128 -12.54 -9.62 6.97
C LEU A 128 -12.69 -8.86 5.65
N ILE A 129 -13.30 -9.46 4.62
CA ILE A 129 -13.61 -8.76 3.36
C ILE A 129 -14.54 -7.56 3.64
N GLY A 130 -15.57 -7.76 4.45
CA GLY A 130 -16.48 -6.69 4.87
C GLY A 130 -15.78 -5.55 5.64
N ASP A 131 -14.95 -5.92 6.60
CA ASP A 131 -14.15 -4.98 7.40
C ASP A 131 -13.17 -4.19 6.53
N SER A 132 -12.53 -4.88 5.57
CA SER A 132 -11.58 -4.28 4.63
C SER A 132 -12.18 -3.16 3.78
N ALA A 133 -13.50 -3.14 3.61
CA ALA A 133 -14.21 -2.11 2.85
C ALA A 133 -14.77 -0.97 3.71
N LYS A 134 -15.05 -1.20 4.99
CA LYS A 134 -15.86 -0.28 5.84
C LYS A 134 -15.24 0.08 7.18
N GLY A 135 -14.19 -0.61 7.61
CA GLY A 135 -13.54 -0.41 8.89
C GLY A 135 -12.76 0.90 8.98
N THR A 136 -12.29 1.20 10.18
CA THR A 136 -11.24 2.21 10.42
C THR A 136 -9.96 1.86 9.66
N ILE A 137 -9.03 2.81 9.53
CA ILE A 137 -7.74 2.56 8.85
C ILE A 137 -7.03 1.33 9.43
N GLY A 138 -6.97 1.21 10.76
CA GLY A 138 -6.36 0.07 11.44
C GLY A 138 -7.08 -1.26 11.18
N GLU A 139 -8.41 -1.25 11.14
CA GLU A 139 -9.21 -2.44 10.83
C GLU A 139 -9.05 -2.89 9.38
N ARG A 140 -9.04 -1.95 8.42
CA ARG A 140 -8.79 -2.26 7.00
C ARG A 140 -7.38 -2.81 6.82
N PHE A 141 -6.38 -2.16 7.40
CA PHE A 141 -4.99 -2.61 7.40
C PHE A 141 -4.85 -4.04 7.94
N ALA A 142 -5.37 -4.29 9.14
CA ALA A 142 -5.38 -5.61 9.77
C ALA A 142 -6.10 -6.66 8.89
N SER A 143 -7.24 -6.28 8.28
CA SER A 143 -7.97 -7.20 7.40
C SER A 143 -7.11 -7.67 6.23
N PHE A 144 -6.37 -6.78 5.57
CA PHE A 144 -5.49 -7.17 4.47
C PHE A 144 -4.31 -8.03 4.91
N VAL A 145 -3.71 -7.77 6.08
CA VAL A 145 -2.67 -8.65 6.64
C VAL A 145 -3.16 -10.09 6.76
N ALA A 146 -4.39 -10.30 7.25
CA ALA A 146 -4.95 -11.64 7.39
C ALA A 146 -5.35 -12.26 6.04
N LEU A 147 -5.91 -11.48 5.12
CA LEU A 147 -6.32 -11.96 3.79
C LEU A 147 -5.14 -12.37 2.89
N THR A 148 -3.91 -11.93 3.19
CA THR A 148 -2.69 -12.27 2.44
C THR A 148 -2.53 -13.78 2.21
N ASN A 149 -2.79 -14.58 3.24
CA ASN A 149 -2.57 -16.04 3.23
C ASN A 149 -3.83 -16.87 2.93
N VAL A 150 -4.96 -16.22 2.64
CA VAL A 150 -6.23 -16.91 2.35
C VAL A 150 -6.32 -17.22 0.87
N GLU A 151 -6.29 -18.47 0.43
CA GLU A 151 -6.27 -18.83 -1.01
C GLU A 151 -7.57 -18.52 -1.80
N ASP A 152 -8.56 -17.89 -1.18
CA ASP A 152 -9.84 -17.50 -1.77
C ASP A 152 -9.72 -16.38 -2.84
N HIS A 153 -10.53 -16.46 -3.89
CA HIS A 153 -10.56 -15.46 -4.97
C HIS A 153 -11.18 -14.13 -4.54
N ALA A 154 -12.22 -14.14 -3.69
CA ALA A 154 -12.82 -12.91 -3.18
C ALA A 154 -11.83 -12.16 -2.28
N ALA A 155 -11.03 -12.87 -1.48
CA ALA A 155 -9.92 -12.29 -0.72
C ALA A 155 -8.90 -11.58 -1.64
N LEU A 156 -8.48 -12.22 -2.74
CA LEU A 156 -7.59 -11.56 -3.71
C LEU A 156 -8.24 -10.31 -4.32
N HIS A 157 -9.51 -10.38 -4.70
CA HIS A 157 -10.24 -9.23 -5.25
C HIS A 157 -10.35 -8.08 -4.24
N ALA A 158 -10.56 -8.38 -2.95
CA ALA A 158 -10.57 -7.37 -1.89
C ALA A 158 -9.21 -6.66 -1.78
N ILE A 159 -8.10 -7.40 -1.79
CA ILE A 159 -6.75 -6.81 -1.75
C ILE A 159 -6.47 -5.96 -3.01
N LEU A 160 -6.90 -6.42 -4.19
CA LEU A 160 -6.79 -5.62 -5.44
C LEU A 160 -7.63 -4.34 -5.41
N ALA A 161 -8.82 -4.40 -4.79
CA ALA A 161 -9.66 -3.23 -4.62
C ALA A 161 -8.98 -2.18 -3.74
N ALA A 162 -8.30 -2.62 -2.68
CA ALA A 162 -7.61 -1.79 -1.70
C ALA A 162 -6.42 -0.97 -2.24
N LEU A 163 -5.93 -1.28 -3.44
CA LEU A 163 -4.98 -0.41 -4.15
C LEU A 163 -5.55 0.98 -4.49
N ASP A 164 -6.86 1.19 -4.32
CA ASP A 164 -7.56 2.47 -4.48
C ASP A 164 -8.10 3.02 -3.14
N ASP A 165 -7.68 2.44 -2.00
CA ASP A 165 -8.12 2.92 -0.69
C ASP A 165 -7.73 4.41 -0.52
N PRO A 166 -8.57 5.26 0.10
CA PRO A 166 -8.22 6.66 0.34
C PRO A 166 -6.97 6.84 1.23
N ASP A 167 -6.67 5.86 2.09
CA ASP A 167 -5.53 5.90 3.02
C ASP A 167 -4.29 5.22 2.43
N ASP A 168 -3.13 5.87 2.53
CA ASP A 168 -1.88 5.37 1.95
C ASP A 168 -1.29 4.18 2.69
N LEU A 169 -1.49 4.06 4.02
CA LEU A 169 -1.06 2.90 4.79
C LEU A 169 -1.83 1.65 4.34
N VAL A 170 -3.12 1.80 4.05
CA VAL A 170 -3.94 0.70 3.52
C VAL A 170 -3.48 0.31 2.11
N ARG A 171 -3.23 1.28 1.22
CA ARG A 171 -2.69 0.99 -0.13
C ARG A 171 -1.31 0.33 -0.07
N TYR A 172 -0.44 0.78 0.84
CA TYR A 172 0.87 0.18 1.09
C TYR A 172 0.72 -1.28 1.51
N GLN A 173 -0.14 -1.56 2.48
CA GLN A 173 -0.38 -2.91 2.96
C GLN A 173 -0.99 -3.79 1.87
N ALA A 174 -1.93 -3.28 1.08
CA ALA A 174 -2.52 -4.01 -0.03
C ALA A 174 -1.45 -4.43 -1.06
N PHE A 175 -0.53 -3.51 -1.40
CA PHE A 175 0.60 -3.82 -2.26
C PHE A 175 1.50 -4.91 -1.67
N ASP A 176 1.96 -4.76 -0.41
CA ASP A 176 2.83 -5.75 0.23
C ASP A 176 2.15 -7.12 0.37
N SER A 177 0.85 -7.14 0.65
CA SER A 177 0.03 -8.36 0.70
C SER A 177 -0.02 -9.06 -0.66
N LEU A 178 -0.12 -8.32 -1.78
CA LEU A 178 -0.07 -8.89 -3.13
C LEU A 178 1.32 -9.43 -3.48
N ILE A 179 2.38 -8.72 -3.07
CA ILE A 179 3.77 -9.20 -3.24
C ILE A 179 3.97 -10.53 -2.50
N GLU A 180 3.53 -10.63 -1.25
CA GLU A 180 3.68 -11.84 -0.45
C GLU A 180 2.85 -12.99 -1.01
N ARG A 181 1.55 -12.75 -1.22
CA ARG A 181 0.61 -13.75 -1.73
C ARG A 181 1.03 -14.35 -3.08
N LEU A 182 1.50 -13.50 -4.00
CA LEU A 182 1.94 -13.92 -5.33
C LEU A 182 3.44 -14.30 -5.38
N LYS A 183 4.12 -14.34 -4.21
CA LYS A 183 5.53 -14.74 -4.06
C LYS A 183 6.50 -13.91 -4.91
N LEU A 184 6.23 -12.62 -5.02
CA LEU A 184 6.95 -11.68 -5.89
C LEU A 184 8.10 -10.96 -5.19
N LYS A 185 8.50 -11.39 -3.98
CA LYS A 185 9.61 -10.75 -3.23
C LYS A 185 10.87 -10.63 -4.08
N HIS A 186 11.17 -11.61 -4.92
CA HIS A 186 12.33 -11.60 -5.83
C HIS A 186 12.28 -10.52 -6.93
N LEU A 187 11.12 -9.89 -7.18
CA LEU A 187 10.95 -8.78 -8.14
C LEU A 187 11.02 -7.40 -7.49
N VAL A 188 11.00 -7.33 -6.15
CA VAL A 188 11.00 -6.07 -5.41
C VAL A 188 12.09 -6.01 -4.35
N MET A 189 12.78 -7.11 -4.08
CA MET A 189 13.91 -7.19 -3.15
C MET A 189 15.17 -7.66 -3.88
N THR A 190 16.31 -7.12 -3.48
CA THR A 190 17.64 -7.61 -3.84
C THR A 190 18.03 -8.81 -2.97
N PRO A 191 19.09 -9.56 -3.33
CA PRO A 191 19.54 -10.71 -2.53
C PRO A 191 19.95 -10.40 -1.10
N ASP A 192 20.35 -9.16 -0.80
CA ASP A 192 20.70 -8.70 0.56
C ASP A 192 19.47 -8.29 1.40
N GLY A 193 18.27 -8.41 0.84
CA GLY A 193 17.02 -8.04 1.52
C GLY A 193 16.71 -6.55 1.52
N SER A 194 17.47 -5.72 0.80
CA SER A 194 17.04 -4.35 0.50
C SER A 194 15.98 -4.34 -0.60
N ARG A 195 15.18 -3.27 -0.71
CA ARG A 195 14.24 -3.11 -1.83
C ARG A 195 15.04 -2.83 -3.10
N GLN A 196 14.62 -3.42 -4.21
CA GLN A 196 15.18 -3.14 -5.53
C GLN A 196 15.10 -1.66 -5.86
N ASN A 197 15.92 -1.27 -6.84
CA ASN A 197 15.89 0.05 -7.43
C ASN A 197 14.45 0.48 -7.75
N PHE A 198 14.12 1.76 -7.54
CA PHE A 198 12.84 2.38 -7.86
C PHE A 198 12.46 2.25 -9.35
N SER A 199 13.38 1.81 -10.20
CA SER A 199 13.15 1.49 -11.61
C SER A 199 12.46 0.13 -11.84
N ALA A 200 12.31 -0.71 -10.82
CA ALA A 200 11.55 -1.95 -10.93
C ALA A 200 10.05 -1.64 -11.21
N PRO A 201 9.40 -2.29 -12.19
CA PRO A 201 8.03 -1.95 -12.60
C PRO A 201 6.98 -1.96 -11.48
N LEU A 202 7.11 -2.86 -10.50
CA LEU A 202 6.20 -2.92 -9.35
C LEU A 202 6.47 -1.78 -8.35
N GLU A 203 7.72 -1.38 -8.14
CA GLU A 203 8.07 -0.24 -7.28
C GLU A 203 7.64 1.09 -7.89
N ILE A 204 7.68 1.25 -9.22
CA ILE A 204 7.08 2.39 -9.92
C ILE A 204 5.58 2.47 -9.61
N GLY A 205 4.85 1.35 -9.77
CA GLY A 205 3.43 1.30 -9.44
C GLY A 205 3.15 1.62 -7.97
N ARG A 206 3.97 1.10 -7.06
CA ARG A 206 3.91 1.41 -5.62
C ARG A 206 4.10 2.91 -5.37
N LEU A 207 5.12 3.53 -5.94
CA LEU A 207 5.37 4.97 -5.79
C LEU A 207 4.15 5.80 -6.23
N MET A 208 3.53 5.43 -7.36
CA MET A 208 2.35 6.12 -7.88
C MET A 208 1.13 6.00 -6.97
N ILE A 209 0.84 4.81 -6.42
CA ILE A 209 -0.31 4.65 -5.52
C ILE A 209 -0.08 5.32 -4.17
N LEU A 210 1.16 5.40 -3.67
CA LEU A 210 1.45 6.03 -2.39
C LEU A 210 1.47 7.56 -2.45
N ASP A 211 1.37 8.15 -3.65
CA ASP A 211 1.23 9.59 -3.78
C ASP A 211 -0.17 10.05 -3.34
N ASN A 212 -0.24 10.66 -2.15
CA ASN A 212 -1.45 11.32 -1.66
C ASN A 212 -1.69 12.66 -2.35
N ALA A 213 -0.66 13.21 -3.00
CA ALA A 213 -0.77 14.50 -3.63
C ALA A 213 -1.68 14.44 -4.84
N SER A 214 -1.68 13.41 -5.68
CA SER A 214 -2.43 13.37 -6.96
C SER A 214 -3.36 12.16 -7.11
N PRO A 215 -4.69 12.39 -7.12
CA PRO A 215 -5.64 11.37 -7.52
C PRO A 215 -5.41 10.79 -8.93
N ALA A 216 -4.96 11.60 -9.91
CA ALA A 216 -4.70 11.11 -11.26
C ALA A 216 -3.49 10.16 -11.30
N LEU A 217 -2.40 10.51 -10.61
CA LEU A 217 -1.22 9.64 -10.53
C LEU A 217 -1.55 8.34 -9.81
N ARG A 218 -2.30 8.44 -8.69
CA ARG A 218 -2.79 7.26 -7.97
C ARG A 218 -3.64 6.37 -8.84
N ALA A 219 -4.63 6.92 -9.56
CA ALA A 219 -5.50 6.14 -10.44
C ALA A 219 -4.73 5.39 -11.54
N LEU A 220 -3.71 6.03 -12.13
CA LEU A 220 -2.81 5.41 -13.11
C LEU A 220 -2.01 4.26 -12.47
N GLY A 221 -1.46 4.47 -11.28
CA GLY A 221 -0.72 3.45 -10.52
C GLY A 221 -1.60 2.25 -10.17
N THR A 222 -2.81 2.51 -9.66
CA THR A 222 -3.80 1.49 -9.30
C THR A 222 -4.21 0.68 -10.53
N ALA A 223 -4.49 1.32 -11.67
CA ALA A 223 -4.84 0.63 -12.90
C ALA A 223 -3.70 -0.28 -13.39
N ARG A 224 -2.47 0.22 -13.37
CA ARG A 224 -1.26 -0.54 -13.74
C ARG A 224 -1.06 -1.76 -12.85
N LEU A 225 -1.13 -1.58 -11.54
CA LEU A 225 -0.93 -2.66 -10.57
C LEU A 225 -2.06 -3.70 -10.63
N ARG A 226 -3.32 -3.28 -10.76
CA ARG A 226 -4.44 -4.22 -10.93
C ARG A 226 -4.30 -5.06 -12.20
N ALA A 227 -3.85 -4.46 -13.31
CA ALA A 227 -3.57 -5.22 -14.53
C ALA A 227 -2.44 -6.23 -14.33
N ALA A 228 -1.33 -5.82 -13.71
CA ALA A 228 -0.19 -6.69 -13.43
C ALA A 228 -0.56 -7.86 -12.49
N PHE A 229 -1.11 -7.57 -11.31
CA PHE A 229 -1.47 -8.58 -10.33
C PHE A 229 -2.63 -9.45 -10.80
N GLY A 230 -3.60 -8.90 -11.53
CA GLY A 230 -4.67 -9.67 -12.16
C GLY A 230 -4.13 -10.67 -13.21
N GLY A 231 -3.17 -10.24 -14.04
CA GLY A 231 -2.48 -11.12 -14.98
C GLY A 231 -1.71 -12.25 -14.29
N LEU A 232 -0.99 -11.95 -13.22
CA LEU A 232 -0.29 -12.96 -12.41
C LEU A 232 -1.25 -13.96 -11.77
N ALA A 233 -2.39 -13.49 -11.26
CA ALA A 233 -3.41 -14.33 -10.64
C ALA A 233 -4.05 -15.35 -11.60
N VAL A 234 -4.08 -15.04 -12.90
CA VAL A 234 -4.54 -15.98 -13.94
C VAL A 234 -3.40 -16.76 -14.60
N GLY A 235 -2.19 -16.71 -14.02
CA GLY A 235 -1.05 -17.55 -14.40
C GLY A 235 -0.11 -16.97 -15.46
N MET A 236 -0.21 -15.68 -15.81
CA MET A 236 0.80 -15.04 -16.67
C MET A 236 2.14 -14.96 -15.94
N SER A 237 3.25 -15.12 -16.67
CA SER A 237 4.58 -14.97 -16.07
C SER A 237 4.93 -13.49 -15.84
N PRO A 238 5.78 -13.17 -14.85
CA PRO A 238 6.29 -11.81 -14.67
C PRO A 238 6.92 -11.21 -15.94
N ALA A 239 7.63 -12.02 -16.73
CA ALA A 239 8.23 -11.57 -17.99
C ALA A 239 7.17 -11.19 -19.05
N ALA A 240 6.10 -11.99 -19.20
CA ALA A 240 5.02 -11.70 -20.14
C ALA A 240 4.26 -10.41 -19.79
N LEU A 241 4.32 -9.98 -18.53
CA LEU A 241 3.75 -8.74 -18.02
C LEU A 241 4.74 -7.57 -17.98
N GLY A 242 6.00 -7.78 -18.41
CA GLY A 242 7.04 -6.75 -18.34
C GLY A 242 7.39 -6.33 -16.91
N LEU A 243 7.35 -7.27 -15.95
CA LEU A 243 7.67 -6.99 -14.54
C LEU A 243 9.12 -7.32 -14.17
N VAL A 244 9.84 -8.04 -15.03
CA VAL A 244 11.27 -8.33 -14.83
C VAL A 244 12.07 -7.10 -15.25
N TYR A 245 12.87 -6.55 -14.35
CA TYR A 245 13.66 -5.36 -14.66
C TYR A 245 14.80 -5.67 -15.64
N GLU A 246 14.71 -5.12 -16.85
CA GLU A 246 15.72 -5.21 -17.93
C GLU A 246 16.67 -3.99 -18.03
N GLY A 247 16.71 -3.12 -17.02
CA GLY A 247 17.44 -1.85 -17.08
C GLY A 247 18.92 -1.92 -16.73
N ASP A 248 19.56 -0.75 -16.74
CA ASP A 248 20.97 -0.59 -16.40
C ASP A 248 21.25 -1.04 -14.95
N PRO A 249 22.11 -2.07 -14.74
CA PRO A 249 22.43 -2.53 -13.38
C PRO A 249 23.08 -1.43 -12.53
N ASP A 250 23.71 -0.43 -13.15
CA ASP A 250 24.32 0.70 -12.46
C ASP A 250 23.34 1.83 -12.13
N ASP A 251 22.10 1.77 -12.62
CA ASP A 251 21.08 2.81 -12.46
C ASP A 251 21.61 4.21 -12.81
N ALA A 252 22.40 4.34 -13.88
CA ALA A 252 23.02 5.63 -14.20
C ALA A 252 21.96 6.72 -14.42
N VAL A 253 20.89 6.40 -15.16
CA VAL A 253 19.77 7.30 -15.45
C VAL A 253 19.03 7.68 -14.17
N GLY A 254 18.69 6.70 -13.31
CA GLY A 254 18.01 6.98 -12.04
C GLY A 254 18.84 7.87 -11.11
N LYS A 255 20.15 7.64 -11.03
CA LYS A 255 21.09 8.49 -10.28
C LYS A 255 21.15 9.92 -10.81
N GLU A 256 21.17 10.11 -12.13
CA GLU A 256 21.17 11.44 -12.75
C GLU A 256 19.84 12.18 -12.54
N VAL A 257 18.71 11.50 -12.73
CA VAL A 257 17.38 12.06 -12.44
C VAL A 257 17.26 12.44 -10.97
N GLY A 258 17.65 11.55 -10.05
CA GLY A 258 17.66 11.81 -8.61
C GLY A 258 18.56 12.98 -8.23
N ARG A 259 19.71 13.14 -8.88
CA ARG A 259 20.60 14.30 -8.69
C ARG A 259 19.90 15.59 -9.15
N ALA A 260 19.33 15.62 -10.35
CA ALA A 260 18.63 16.78 -10.89
C ALA A 260 17.44 17.23 -10.04
N LEU A 261 16.71 16.27 -9.45
CA LEU A 261 15.61 16.56 -8.51
C LEU A 261 16.08 17.20 -7.20
N ARG A 262 17.25 16.80 -6.69
CA ARG A 262 17.80 17.33 -5.43
C ARG A 262 18.60 18.62 -5.62
N THR A 263 18.95 19.00 -6.84
CA THR A 263 19.73 20.20 -7.13
C THR A 263 18.85 21.26 -7.79
N PRO A 264 18.44 22.32 -7.06
CA PRO A 264 17.68 23.42 -7.62
C PRO A 264 18.37 24.01 -8.84
N GLY A 265 17.62 24.17 -9.94
CA GLY A 265 18.13 24.73 -11.19
C GLY A 265 18.95 23.79 -12.07
N ALA A 266 19.30 22.58 -11.61
CA ALA A 266 19.93 21.59 -12.49
C ALA A 266 18.97 21.18 -13.63
N ALA A 267 19.51 21.01 -14.84
CA ALA A 267 18.73 20.52 -15.97
C ALA A 267 18.39 19.03 -15.78
N PHE A 268 17.21 18.61 -16.25
CA PHE A 268 16.89 17.19 -16.31
C PHE A 268 17.67 16.50 -17.44
N PRO A 269 18.11 15.24 -17.25
CA PRO A 269 18.91 14.51 -18.24
C PRO A 269 18.03 13.93 -19.37
N ILE A 270 17.39 14.81 -20.16
CA ILE A 270 16.36 14.43 -21.15
C ILE A 270 16.90 13.45 -22.20
N ASP A 271 18.08 13.72 -22.76
CA ASP A 271 18.68 12.85 -23.78
C ASP A 271 19.03 11.46 -23.24
N ALA A 272 19.53 11.39 -22.00
CA ALA A 272 19.80 10.12 -21.34
C ALA A 272 18.51 9.32 -21.13
N VAL A 273 17.41 9.98 -20.71
CA VAL A 273 16.10 9.34 -20.52
C VAL A 273 15.49 8.87 -21.85
N LYS A 274 15.67 9.62 -22.95
CA LYS A 274 15.23 9.17 -24.29
C LYS A 274 15.99 7.93 -24.77
N ALA A 275 17.28 7.82 -24.43
CA ALA A 275 18.13 6.70 -24.79
C ALA A 275 18.03 5.49 -23.83
N ALA A 276 17.38 5.66 -22.68
CA ALA A 276 17.29 4.65 -21.63
C ALA A 276 16.42 3.44 -22.03
N SER A 277 16.55 2.36 -21.27
CA SER A 277 15.64 1.21 -21.35
C SER A 277 14.19 1.63 -21.06
N ALA A 278 13.22 0.82 -21.47
CA ALA A 278 11.81 1.11 -21.22
C ALA A 278 11.50 1.27 -19.72
N HIS A 279 12.15 0.51 -18.84
CA HIS A 279 11.93 0.60 -17.39
C HIS A 279 12.59 1.82 -16.77
N ASP A 280 13.84 2.12 -17.13
CA ASP A 280 14.55 3.30 -16.62
C ASP A 280 13.86 4.58 -17.07
N ARG A 281 13.38 4.60 -18.32
CA ARG A 281 12.58 5.70 -18.85
C ARG A 281 11.26 5.86 -18.09
N ALA A 282 10.51 4.77 -17.89
CA ALA A 282 9.24 4.83 -17.14
C ALA A 282 9.44 5.30 -15.69
N SER A 283 10.53 4.89 -15.05
CA SER A 283 10.96 5.36 -13.74
C SER A 283 11.21 6.86 -13.73
N ALA A 284 12.04 7.35 -14.65
CA ALA A 284 12.36 8.78 -14.78
C ALA A 284 11.11 9.64 -15.04
N GLU A 285 10.25 9.22 -15.96
CA GLU A 285 8.98 9.90 -16.26
C GLU A 285 8.06 9.95 -15.03
N THR A 286 8.00 8.87 -14.24
CA THR A 286 7.20 8.84 -12.99
C THR A 286 7.76 9.80 -11.94
N PHE A 287 9.08 9.84 -11.76
CA PHE A 287 9.72 10.79 -10.86
C PHE A 287 9.47 12.25 -11.27
N TRP A 288 9.49 12.55 -12.57
CA TRP A 288 9.13 13.87 -13.07
C TRP A 288 7.64 14.18 -12.87
N ALA A 289 6.74 13.22 -13.05
CA ALA A 289 5.32 13.41 -12.74
C ALA A 289 5.10 13.76 -11.24
N VAL A 290 5.81 13.09 -10.33
CA VAL A 290 5.79 13.43 -8.89
C VAL A 290 6.38 14.82 -8.64
N ALA A 291 7.49 15.17 -9.30
CA ALA A 291 8.13 16.48 -9.16
C ALA A 291 7.21 17.62 -9.65
N LEU A 292 6.51 17.41 -10.76
CA LEU A 292 5.52 18.34 -11.30
C LEU A 292 4.43 18.66 -10.28
N LEU A 293 3.92 17.64 -9.58
CA LEU A 293 2.90 17.79 -8.54
C LEU A 293 3.41 18.53 -7.29
N ARG A 294 4.73 18.64 -7.15
CA ARG A 294 5.42 19.46 -6.15
C ARG A 294 5.84 20.83 -6.71
N SER A 295 5.23 21.24 -7.81
CA SER A 295 5.42 22.53 -8.49
C SER A 295 6.78 22.70 -9.19
N ASP A 296 7.50 21.63 -9.53
CA ASP A 296 8.72 21.73 -10.34
C ASP A 296 8.37 21.90 -11.83
N THR A 297 8.42 23.14 -12.32
CA THR A 297 8.08 23.49 -13.72
C THR A 297 8.94 22.79 -14.75
N ARG A 298 10.21 22.51 -14.41
CA ARG A 298 11.16 21.81 -15.29
C ARG A 298 10.63 20.44 -15.68
N ALA A 299 9.82 19.82 -14.81
CA ALA A 299 9.31 18.48 -15.02
C ALA A 299 8.23 18.46 -16.10
N ALA A 300 7.39 19.51 -16.21
CA ALA A 300 6.43 19.63 -17.30
C ALA A 300 7.12 19.68 -18.67
N GLU A 301 8.21 20.44 -18.77
CA GLU A 301 9.00 20.54 -20.02
C GLU A 301 9.68 19.22 -20.36
N ALA A 302 10.32 18.58 -19.37
CA ALA A 302 10.98 17.30 -19.58
C ALA A 302 9.98 16.21 -20.03
N LEU A 303 8.80 16.12 -19.39
CA LEU A 303 7.73 15.19 -19.76
C LEU A 303 7.21 15.42 -21.19
N ALA A 304 7.05 16.68 -21.59
CA ALA A 304 6.66 17.03 -22.96
C ALA A 304 7.75 16.61 -23.96
N GLU A 305 9.01 16.96 -23.67
CA GLU A 305 10.12 16.75 -24.59
C GLU A 305 10.46 15.27 -24.80
N VAL A 306 10.29 14.42 -23.79
CA VAL A 306 10.39 12.96 -23.97
C VAL A 306 9.15 12.34 -24.61
N GLY A 307 8.04 13.08 -24.70
CA GLY A 307 6.80 12.59 -25.28
C GLY A 307 6.03 11.63 -24.35
N ALA A 308 6.05 11.86 -23.04
CA ALA A 308 5.42 11.00 -22.03
C ALA A 308 3.88 11.17 -22.00
N THR A 309 3.19 10.74 -23.05
CA THR A 309 1.73 10.98 -23.22
C THR A 309 0.87 10.39 -22.10
N TRP A 310 1.32 9.34 -21.42
CA TRP A 310 0.59 8.75 -20.28
C TRP A 310 0.45 9.72 -19.09
N THR A 311 1.28 10.76 -19.01
CA THR A 311 1.24 11.78 -17.94
C THR A 311 0.20 12.87 -18.16
N LEU A 312 -0.53 12.85 -19.28
CA LEU A 312 -1.56 13.86 -19.59
C LEU A 312 -2.57 14.10 -18.44
N PRO A 313 -3.13 13.07 -17.77
CA PRO A 313 -4.02 13.29 -16.63
C PRO A 313 -3.35 14.05 -15.47
N VAL A 314 -2.07 13.76 -15.20
CA VAL A 314 -1.30 14.41 -14.13
C VAL A 314 -1.00 15.87 -14.49
N LEU A 315 -0.64 16.15 -15.74
CA LEU A 315 -0.47 17.51 -16.25
C LEU A 315 -1.77 18.33 -16.16
N GLN A 316 -2.89 17.73 -16.54
CA GLN A 316 -4.21 18.38 -16.43
C GLN A 316 -4.56 18.69 -14.96
N GLU A 317 -4.29 17.75 -14.05
CA GLU A 317 -4.52 17.95 -12.63
C GLU A 317 -3.61 19.06 -12.06
N ALA A 318 -2.32 19.06 -12.41
CA ALA A 318 -1.38 20.10 -12.02
C ALA A 318 -1.82 21.49 -12.53
N LEU A 319 -2.30 21.58 -13.77
CA LEU A 319 -2.85 22.82 -14.32
C LEU A 319 -4.10 23.27 -13.55
N ALA A 320 -5.02 22.35 -13.26
CA ALA A 320 -6.24 22.64 -12.52
C ALA A 320 -5.96 23.12 -11.09
N ARG A 321 -4.90 22.63 -10.43
CA ARG A 321 -4.45 23.12 -9.11
C ARG A 321 -3.85 24.51 -9.16
N ALA A 322 -3.16 24.83 -10.26
CA ALA A 322 -2.57 26.14 -10.46
C ALA A 322 -3.64 27.19 -10.86
N ALA A 323 -4.70 26.78 -11.56
CA ALA A 323 -5.74 27.66 -12.11
C ALA A 323 -6.44 28.61 -11.09
N PRO A 324 -6.79 28.21 -9.86
CA PRO A 324 -7.37 29.12 -8.86
C PRO A 324 -6.48 30.30 -8.49
N ALA A 325 -5.15 30.17 -8.63
CA ALA A 325 -4.20 31.27 -8.43
C ALA A 325 -4.23 32.30 -9.57
N PHE A 326 -4.98 32.05 -10.64
CA PHE A 326 -5.01 32.84 -11.88
C PHE A 326 -6.35 33.52 -12.15
N THR A 327 -7.06 33.99 -11.12
CA THR A 327 -8.09 35.03 -11.33
C THR A 327 -7.43 36.32 -11.80
N GLU A 328 -8.04 37.06 -12.72
CA GLU A 328 -7.43 38.24 -13.38
C GLU A 328 -6.82 39.28 -12.41
N PRO A 329 -7.42 39.59 -11.24
CA PRO A 329 -6.83 40.50 -10.27
C PRO A 329 -5.63 39.89 -9.53
N VAL A 330 -5.66 38.58 -9.25
CA VAL A 330 -4.58 37.86 -8.55
C VAL A 330 -3.40 37.61 -9.48
N LEU A 331 -3.63 37.34 -10.77
CA LEU A 331 -2.59 37.27 -11.79
C LEU A 331 -1.84 38.62 -11.90
N ARG A 332 -2.55 39.76 -11.91
CA ARG A 332 -1.91 41.09 -11.89
C ARG A 332 -1.16 41.37 -10.60
N ALA A 333 -1.68 40.96 -9.44
CA ALA A 333 -1.02 41.14 -8.14
C ALA A 333 0.20 40.21 -7.96
N ALA A 334 0.14 38.97 -8.46
CA ALA A 334 1.24 38.02 -8.45
C ALA A 334 2.37 38.47 -9.38
N LEU A 335 2.03 38.97 -10.58
CA LEU A 335 2.98 39.62 -11.49
C LEU A 335 3.63 40.88 -10.88
N ALA A 336 2.91 41.61 -10.02
CA ALA A 336 3.44 42.77 -9.31
C ALA A 336 4.31 42.41 -8.08
N ASN A 337 4.14 41.21 -7.50
CA ASN A 337 4.79 40.77 -6.25
C ASN A 337 5.74 39.57 -6.42
N GLY A 338 6.10 39.19 -7.65
CA GLY A 338 7.09 38.12 -7.91
C GLY A 338 6.56 36.69 -7.72
N GLY A 339 5.25 36.46 -7.75
CA GLY A 339 4.70 35.12 -7.96
C GLY A 339 5.01 34.64 -9.38
N ASP A 340 5.32 33.36 -9.57
CA ASP A 340 5.78 32.82 -10.85
C ASP A 340 4.61 32.27 -11.72
N PRO A 341 4.05 33.05 -12.66
CA PRO A 341 3.04 32.58 -13.60
C PRO A 341 3.59 31.60 -14.65
N SER A 342 4.90 31.32 -14.65
CA SER A 342 5.50 30.40 -15.61
C SER A 342 4.92 28.99 -15.47
N PHE A 343 4.54 28.55 -14.27
CA PHE A 343 4.11 27.15 -14.05
C PHE A 343 2.93 26.74 -14.92
N ALA A 344 1.81 27.45 -14.88
CA ALA A 344 0.66 27.12 -15.72
C ALA A 344 0.98 27.25 -17.21
N ALA A 345 1.84 28.18 -17.62
CA ALA A 345 2.26 28.32 -19.00
C ALA A 345 3.15 27.16 -19.47
N HIS A 346 4.04 26.63 -18.61
CA HIS A 346 4.84 25.44 -18.91
C HIS A 346 3.96 24.20 -19.00
N VAL A 347 3.04 23.98 -18.05
CA VAL A 347 2.11 22.85 -18.07
C VAL A 347 1.17 22.90 -19.29
N ALA A 348 0.61 24.07 -19.60
CA ALA A 348 -0.26 24.25 -20.78
C ALA A 348 0.47 23.95 -22.09
N ARG A 349 1.70 24.47 -22.26
CA ARG A 349 2.54 24.16 -23.43
C ARG A 349 2.90 22.68 -23.52
N ALA A 350 3.18 22.03 -22.40
CA ALA A 350 3.42 20.60 -22.35
C ALA A 350 2.20 19.79 -22.83
N ILE A 351 0.98 20.15 -22.37
CA ILE A 351 -0.28 19.53 -22.82
C ILE A 351 -0.52 19.75 -24.32
N GLU A 352 -0.27 20.96 -24.83
CA GLU A 352 -0.39 21.26 -26.26
C GLU A 352 0.58 20.44 -27.12
N HIS A 353 1.83 20.31 -26.66
CA HIS A 353 2.85 19.52 -27.31
C HIS A 353 2.46 18.04 -27.38
N LEU A 354 2.04 17.46 -26.25
CA LEU A 354 1.68 16.04 -26.15
C LEU A 354 0.38 15.68 -26.90
N ASN A 355 -0.60 16.58 -26.97
CA ASN A 355 -1.85 16.35 -27.70
C ASN A 355 -1.74 16.56 -29.22
N GLY A 356 -0.61 17.07 -29.72
CA GLY A 356 -0.41 17.37 -31.13
C GLY A 356 -1.42 18.39 -31.66
N HIS A 357 -1.14 19.69 -31.54
CA HIS A 357 -1.88 20.83 -32.14
C HIS A 357 -3.40 20.94 -31.87
N THR A 358 -4.04 19.95 -31.22
CA THR A 358 -5.47 19.97 -30.85
C THR A 358 -5.70 20.56 -29.45
N GLY A 359 -4.65 20.78 -28.65
CA GLY A 359 -4.72 21.31 -27.29
C GLY A 359 -5.12 22.79 -27.16
N ALA A 360 -4.97 23.59 -28.23
CA ALA A 360 -5.30 25.01 -28.22
C ALA A 360 -6.79 25.29 -27.91
N GLU A 361 -7.69 24.35 -28.21
CA GLU A 361 -9.13 24.46 -27.89
C GLU A 361 -9.44 24.16 -26.41
N ALA A 362 -8.66 23.31 -25.74
CA ALA A 362 -8.85 22.98 -24.33
C ALA A 362 -8.46 24.15 -23.41
N ILE A 363 -7.38 24.87 -23.74
CA ILE A 363 -6.95 26.08 -23.02
C ILE A 363 -7.94 27.23 -23.24
N LYS A 364 -8.51 27.38 -24.45
CA LYS A 364 -9.60 28.34 -24.69
C LYS A 364 -10.84 28.07 -23.82
N ARG A 365 -11.14 26.79 -23.52
CA ARG A 365 -12.24 26.40 -22.61
C ARG A 365 -11.89 26.58 -21.14
N ALA A 366 -10.63 26.33 -20.75
CA ALA A 366 -10.17 26.42 -19.36
C ALA A 366 -9.87 27.87 -18.91
N VAL A 367 -9.55 28.78 -19.84
CA VAL A 367 -9.24 30.19 -19.57
C VAL A 367 -9.99 31.11 -20.53
N PRO A 368 -11.27 31.44 -20.25
CA PRO A 368 -12.04 32.37 -21.07
C PRO A 368 -11.44 33.79 -20.99
N GLY A 369 -10.82 34.30 -22.05
CA GLY A 369 -10.40 35.71 -22.15
C GLY A 369 -9.04 36.01 -22.80
N ALA A 370 -8.18 35.02 -23.05
CA ALA A 370 -6.79 35.27 -23.47
C ALA A 370 -6.60 35.85 -24.90
N GLN A 371 -7.61 35.82 -25.78
CA GLN A 371 -7.46 36.25 -27.18
C GLN A 371 -7.86 37.70 -27.50
N SER A 372 -8.52 38.43 -26.58
CA SER A 372 -9.08 39.76 -26.93
C SER A 372 -8.06 40.91 -26.97
N GLN A 373 -6.80 40.68 -26.56
CA GLN A 373 -5.80 41.76 -26.46
C GLN A 373 -4.77 41.83 -27.60
N ARG A 374 -4.68 40.81 -28.48
CA ARG A 374 -3.75 40.90 -29.62
C ARG A 374 -4.26 41.74 -30.78
N THR A 375 -5.56 42.00 -30.86
CA THR A 375 -6.15 42.84 -31.92
C THR A 375 -6.27 44.32 -31.53
N SER A 376 -6.18 44.67 -30.25
CA SER A 376 -6.29 46.05 -29.77
C SER A 376 -4.95 46.81 -29.67
N ALA A 377 -3.81 46.11 -29.74
CA ALA A 377 -2.47 46.74 -29.72
C ALA A 377 -1.92 47.11 -31.11
N ARG A 378 -2.67 46.84 -32.20
CA ARG A 378 -2.26 47.20 -33.58
C ARG A 378 -3.04 48.38 -34.17
N ALA A 379 -3.89 49.01 -33.36
CA ALA A 379 -4.63 50.21 -33.71
C ALA A 379 -4.50 51.23 -32.59
N ARG A 380 -3.28 51.75 -32.38
CA ARG A 380 -2.98 53.03 -31.74
C ARG A 380 -1.59 53.49 -32.15
#